data_AF-A0A5S4FVP7-F1
#
_entry.id   AF-A0A5S4FVP7-F1
#
_cell.length_a   1.000
_cell.length_b   1.000
_cell.length_c   1.000
_cell.angle_alpha   90.00
_cell.angle_beta   90.00
_cell.angle_gamma   90.00
#
_symmetry.space_group_name_H-M   'P 1'
#
loop_
_entity.id
_entity.type
_entity.pdbx_description
1 polymer ?
#
loop_
_entity_poly.entity_id
_entity_poly.type
_entity_poly.pdbx_seq_one_letter_code
_entity_poly.pdbx_strand_id
1 'polypeptide(L)' 'MRRLSVPGRIPPPMEGHLRLGDLPHGPDAITVNSRHLSRAGRPWFPVMGEFHYGRYPAEEWREELLKVRAGG' A
#
# COMPACT_ATOMS: atom_id res chain seq x y z
N MET A 1 -18.63 -4.54 -35.32
CA MET A 1 -17.77 -5.10 -34.25
C MET A 1 -16.53 -4.22 -34.09
N ARG A 2 -16.32 -3.61 -32.91
CA ARG A 2 -15.13 -2.77 -32.66
C ARG A 2 -13.99 -3.67 -32.19
N ARG A 3 -12.93 -3.79 -32.99
CA ARG A 3 -11.74 -4.56 -32.64
C ARG A 3 -10.92 -3.74 -31.64
N LEU A 4 -10.76 -4.24 -30.42
CA LEU A 4 -9.84 -3.66 -29.44
C LEU A 4 -8.41 -4.00 -29.86
N SER A 5 -7.56 -2.98 -29.96
CA SER A 5 -6.12 -3.16 -30.17
C SER A 5 -5.45 -3.28 -28.81
N VAL A 6 -4.80 -4.41 -28.56
CA VAL A 6 -3.99 -4.62 -27.36
C VAL A 6 -2.53 -4.29 -27.72
N PRO A 7 -1.86 -3.39 -26.99
CA PRO A 7 -0.46 -3.10 -27.23
C PRO A 7 0.40 -4.36 -27.03
N GLY A 8 1.28 -4.65 -27.98
CA GLY A 8 2.13 -5.86 -27.97
C GLY A 8 3.18 -5.90 -26.85
N ARG A 9 3.36 -4.79 -26.10
CA ARG A 9 4.22 -4.71 -24.92
C ARG A 9 3.67 -3.72 -23.91
N ILE A 10 3.75 -4.06 -22.63
CA ILE A 10 3.46 -3.15 -21.53
C ILE A 10 4.77 -2.43 -21.16
N PRO A 11 4.83 -1.09 -21.15
CA PRO A 11 6.04 -0.37 -20.75
C PRO A 11 6.41 -0.67 -19.28
N PRO A 12 7.64 -0.40 -18.82
CA PRO A 12 7.94 -0.45 -17.38
C PRO A 12 7.14 0.60 -16.60
N PRO A 13 6.87 0.39 -15.30
CA PRO A 13 6.27 1.42 -14.46
C PRO A 13 7.24 2.62 -14.31
N MET A 14 6.69 3.83 -14.24
CA MET A 14 7.47 5.01 -13.91
C MET A 14 7.81 5.03 -12.42
N GLU A 15 9.05 5.36 -12.10
CA GLU A 15 9.59 5.48 -10.73
C GLU A 15 9.99 6.94 -10.45
N GLY A 16 10.13 7.33 -9.17
CA GLY A 16 10.64 8.65 -8.76
C GLY A 16 9.77 9.87 -9.11
N HIS A 17 8.61 9.68 -9.75
CA HIS A 17 7.71 10.76 -10.16
C HIS A 17 6.73 11.20 -9.05
N LEU A 18 6.55 10.40 -8.00
CA LEU A 18 5.79 10.76 -6.80
C LEU A 18 6.75 11.02 -5.64
N ARG A 19 6.55 12.13 -4.93
CA ARG A 19 7.28 12.49 -3.70
C ARG A 19 6.66 11.75 -2.50
N LEU A 20 6.61 10.42 -2.57
CA LEU A 20 5.97 9.55 -1.60
C LEU A 20 6.79 8.26 -1.41
N GLY A 21 6.78 7.73 -0.19
CA GLY A 21 7.50 6.50 0.17
C GLY A 21 8.89 6.76 0.74
N ASP A 22 9.54 5.66 1.14
CA ASP A 22 10.87 5.63 1.72
C ASP A 22 11.97 5.62 0.64
N LEU A 23 13.22 5.77 1.08
CA LEU A 23 14.37 5.44 0.26
C LEU A 23 14.39 3.93 -0.04
N PRO A 24 14.80 3.54 -1.27
CA PRO A 24 14.85 2.13 -1.65
C PRO A 24 15.90 1.35 -0.82
N HIS A 25 15.70 0.03 -0.73
CA HIS A 25 16.59 -0.95 -0.09
C HIS A 25 16.63 -0.97 1.45
N GLY A 26 15.77 -0.20 2.14
CA GLY A 26 15.51 -0.44 3.56
C GLY A 26 14.82 -1.80 3.79
N PRO A 27 15.07 -2.49 4.92
CA PRO A 27 14.56 -3.83 5.18
C PRO A 27 13.03 -3.95 5.16
N ASP A 28 12.31 -2.86 5.42
CA ASP A 28 10.85 -2.80 5.40
C ASP A 28 10.32 -1.59 4.61
N ALA A 29 11.16 -1.04 3.70
CA ALA A 29 10.88 0.18 2.97
C ALA A 29 9.58 0.07 2.16
N ILE A 30 8.73 1.09 2.27
CA ILE A 30 7.55 1.27 1.43
C ILE A 30 7.92 2.17 0.26
N THR A 31 7.95 1.62 -0.95
CA THR A 31 8.22 2.39 -2.18
C THR A 31 6.99 2.45 -3.08
N VAL A 32 6.96 3.42 -3.98
CA VAL A 32 5.84 3.65 -4.91
C VAL A 32 6.34 3.78 -6.34
N ASN A 33 5.58 3.23 -7.28
CA ASN A 33 5.73 3.50 -8.70
C ASN A 33 4.35 3.83 -9.29
N SER A 34 4.28 4.06 -10.60
CA SER A 34 3.04 4.47 -11.27
C SER A 34 1.91 3.43 -11.25
N ARG A 35 2.12 2.25 -10.66
CA ARG A 35 1.21 1.10 -10.72
C ARG A 35 0.87 0.51 -9.36
N HIS A 36 1.82 0.48 -8.43
CA HIS A 36 1.63 -0.15 -7.13
C HIS A 36 2.57 0.41 -6.07
N LEU A 37 2.24 0.07 -4.83
CA LEU A 37 3.16 0.16 -3.69
C LEU A 37 4.00 -1.12 -3.62
N SER A 38 5.14 -1.05 -2.97
CA SER A 38 5.96 -2.21 -2.63
C SER A 38 6.38 -2.10 -1.17
N ARG A 39 6.48 -3.24 -0.49
CA ARG A 39 7.06 -3.35 0.86
C ARG A 39 8.22 -4.33 0.82
N ALA A 40 9.38 -3.94 1.33
CA ALA A 40 10.62 -4.73 1.26
C ALA A 40 10.92 -5.24 -0.17
N GLY A 41 10.71 -4.38 -1.18
CA GLY A 41 10.93 -4.69 -2.59
C GLY A 41 9.86 -5.57 -3.26
N ARG A 42 8.82 -6.00 -2.54
CA ARG A 42 7.75 -6.85 -3.09
C ARG A 42 6.48 -6.03 -3.33
N PRO A 43 5.81 -6.15 -4.49
CA PRO A 43 4.53 -5.49 -4.74
C PRO A 43 3.53 -5.79 -3.62
N TRP A 44 2.84 -4.75 -3.15
CA TRP A 44 1.96 -4.82 -2.00
C TRP A 44 0.74 -3.92 -2.21
N PHE A 45 -0.43 -4.45 -1.83
CA PHE A 45 -1.68 -3.69 -1.76
C PHE A 45 -2.06 -3.55 -0.29
N PRO A 46 -1.92 -2.36 0.31
CA PRO A 46 -2.24 -2.18 1.72
C PRO A 46 -3.74 -2.31 1.95
N VAL A 47 -4.13 -3.17 2.89
CA VAL A 47 -5.46 -3.13 3.50
C VAL A 47 -5.34 -2.34 4.79
N MET A 48 -6.14 -1.29 4.92
CA MET A 48 -6.01 -0.27 5.97
C MET A 48 -7.32 -0.12 6.72
N GLY A 49 -7.24 0.10 8.03
CA GLY A 49 -8.36 0.48 8.89
C GLY A 49 -8.16 1.86 9.50
N GLU A 50 -9.25 2.48 9.93
CA GLU A 50 -9.25 3.77 10.64
C GLU A 50 -9.64 3.57 12.10
N PHE A 51 -8.84 4.10 13.03
CA PHE A 51 -9.12 4.06 14.47
C PHE A 51 -8.83 5.43 15.10
N HIS A 52 -9.84 6.04 15.72
CA HIS A 52 -9.72 7.33 16.41
C HIS A 52 -9.40 7.13 17.88
N TYR A 53 -8.11 7.09 18.23
CA TYR A 53 -7.66 6.85 19.60
C TYR A 53 -8.25 7.83 20.64
N GLY A 54 -8.49 9.09 20.26
CA GLY A 54 -9.07 10.11 21.15
C GLY A 54 -10.56 9.92 21.46
N ARG A 55 -11.22 8.95 20.81
CA ARG A 55 -12.64 8.62 21.02
C ARG A 55 -12.85 7.29 21.73
N TYR A 56 -11.78 6.66 22.24
CA TYR A 56 -11.83 5.34 22.84
C TYR A 56 -10.90 5.23 24.07
N PRO A 57 -11.29 4.53 25.16
CA PRO A 57 -10.43 4.35 26.33
C PRO A 57 -9.06 3.75 25.96
N ALA A 58 -8.00 4.30 26.53
CA ALA A 58 -6.62 3.95 26.15
C ALA A 58 -6.26 2.50 26.49
N GLU A 59 -6.81 2.00 27.58
CA GLU A 59 -6.66 0.62 28.05
C GLU A 59 -7.24 -0.42 27.06
N GLU A 60 -8.19 -0.02 26.21
CA GLU A 60 -8.86 -0.94 25.27
C GLU A 60 -8.29 -0.87 23.84
N TRP A 61 -7.43 0.11 23.51
CA TRP A 61 -6.90 0.28 22.14
C TRP A 61 -6.28 -1.00 21.57
N ARG A 62 -5.58 -1.76 22.40
CA ARG A 62 -4.95 -3.02 21.96
C ARG A 62 -5.98 -4.00 21.43
N GLU A 63 -7.11 -4.16 22.12
CA GLU A 63 -8.16 -5.08 21.71
C GLU A 63 -8.80 -4.63 20.39
N GLU A 64 -9.12 -3.34 20.27
CA GLU A 64 -9.73 -2.78 19.06
C GLU A 64 -8.79 -2.88 17.84
N LEU A 65 -7.51 -2.60 18.01
CA LEU A 65 -6.52 -2.77 16.94
C LEU A 65 -6.34 -4.24 16.52
N LEU A 66 -6.51 -5.19 17.45
CA LEU A 66 -6.50 -6.62 17.13
C LEU A 66 -7.75 -7.03 16.34
N LYS A 67 -8.92 -6.44 16.62
CA LYS A 67 -10.14 -6.64 15.81
C LYS A 67 -9.95 -6.13 14.38
N VAL A 68 -9.37 -4.94 14.22
CA VAL A 68 -9.01 -4.40 12.90
C VAL A 68 -8.06 -5.34 12.16
N ARG A 69 -6.99 -5.82 12.81
CA ARG A 69 -6.05 -6.79 12.22
C ARG A 69 -6.73 -8.10 11.80
N ALA A 70 -7.69 -8.58 12.59
CA ALA A 70 -8.42 -9.82 12.28
C ALA A 70 -9.39 -9.65 11.09
N GLY A 71 -9.80 -8.42 10.77
CA GLY A 71 -10.68 -8.09 9.66
C GLY A 71 -10.03 -8.22 8.27
N GLY A 72 -8.70 -8.28 8.20
CA GLY A 72 -7.93 -8.26 6.95
C GLY A 72 -7.42 -6.86 6.64
#